data_AF-A0A196SEM6-F1
#
_entry.id   AF-A0A196SEM6-F1
#
_cell.length_a   1.000
_cell.length_b   1.000
_cell.length_c   1.000
_cell.angle_alpha   90.00
_cell.angle_beta   90.00
_cell.angle_gamma   90.00
#
_symmetry.space_group_name_H-M   'P 1'
#
loop_
_entity.id
_entity.type
_entity.pdbx_description
1 polymer ?
#
loop_
_entity_poly.entity_id
_entity_poly.type
_entity_poly.pdbx_seq_one_letter_code
_entity_poly.pdbx_strand_id
1 'polypeptide(L)'
;MEEEKQTNMSKKDANKYMRFLVKEWSTADNEKARLNAFLSLRKLVSQNSYLMEQTLKIIYLTFVKCWKVYNENNSQSFIVMRNCVTELYSMDTVASYQHAFVYIRQLAIHVRNAMTSMTETDIHSVYNWQFVNCLRLWTYMVCQPALKEAFKPLVYPLIQVIDSVINLIPTARFYPLRLHCIDLYIQIISATGVFIPVAPALLDIIENEKFMEKPSSTAKPPELEYCVRLSKTLLDSRAVQDIIVSKAIAMLSDYLRLMENNIAFPELAYPIARSLKSYSKKCRVSQWSSATKALSQKLEKQIESIVRIREGISGAPKDLQNPNVK
;
A
#
# COMPACT_ATOMS: atom_id res chain seq x y z
N MET A 1 32.75 2.26 44.44
CA MET A 1 33.56 1.72 43.32
C MET A 1 33.20 0.25 43.20
N GLU A 2 32.01 -0.02 42.68
CA GLU A 2 31.56 -1.36 42.33
C GLU A 2 31.20 -1.28 40.86
N GLU A 3 32.16 -1.62 40.01
CA GLU A 3 31.87 -1.98 38.64
C GLU A 3 31.02 -3.24 38.69
N GLU A 4 29.70 -3.10 38.50
CA GLU A 4 28.84 -4.21 38.12
C GLU A 4 29.48 -4.86 36.89
N LYS A 5 30.15 -6.00 37.10
CA LYS A 5 30.56 -6.90 36.03
C LYS A 5 29.29 -7.36 35.34
N GLN A 6 28.92 -6.63 34.27
CA GLN A 6 27.87 -7.00 33.36
C GLN A 6 28.29 -8.32 32.73
N THR A 7 27.75 -9.42 33.26
CA THR A 7 28.03 -10.78 32.79
C THR A 7 27.61 -10.85 31.32
N ASN A 8 28.56 -10.66 30.42
CA ASN A 8 28.31 -10.68 28.98
C ASN A 8 27.74 -12.05 28.62
N MET A 9 26.44 -12.08 28.33
CA MET A 9 25.73 -13.27 27.87
C MET A 9 26.47 -13.85 26.65
N SER A 10 26.73 -15.16 26.67
CA SER A 10 27.41 -15.84 25.55
C SER A 10 26.66 -15.64 24.24
N LYS A 11 27.37 -15.57 23.10
CA LYS A 11 26.77 -15.44 21.76
C LYS A 11 25.71 -16.51 21.48
N LYS A 12 25.91 -17.72 22.01
CA LYS A 12 24.95 -18.83 21.87
C LYS A 12 23.66 -18.56 22.64
N ASP A 13 23.78 -18.09 23.87
CA ASP A 13 22.65 -17.78 24.75
C ASP A 13 21.88 -16.56 24.26
N ALA A 14 22.59 -15.54 23.78
CA ALA A 14 22.00 -14.36 23.16
C ALA A 14 21.17 -14.72 21.92
N ASN A 15 21.69 -15.62 21.08
CA ASN A 15 20.95 -16.15 19.92
C ASN A 15 19.70 -16.94 20.31
N LYS A 16 19.80 -17.78 21.36
CA LYS A 16 18.66 -18.55 21.87
C LYS A 16 17.59 -17.62 22.44
N TYR A 17 18.00 -16.59 23.18
CA TYR A 17 17.10 -15.62 23.77
C TYR A 17 16.43 -14.74 22.71
N MET A 18 17.17 -14.28 21.69
CA MET A 18 16.59 -13.56 20.55
C MET A 18 15.46 -14.38 19.87
N ARG A 19 15.68 -15.67 19.62
CA ARG A 19 14.66 -16.55 19.01
C ARG A 19 13.45 -16.73 19.92
N PHE A 20 13.66 -16.84 21.23
CA PHE A 20 12.59 -16.88 22.22
C PHE A 20 11.78 -15.58 22.18
N LEU A 21 12.43 -14.41 22.19
CA LEU A 21 11.75 -13.11 22.16
C LEU A 21 10.95 -12.90 20.87
N VAL A 22 11.47 -13.30 19.71
CA VAL A 22 10.70 -13.22 18.45
C VAL A 22 9.49 -14.15 18.47
N LYS A 23 9.64 -15.35 19.06
CA LYS A 23 8.49 -16.26 19.25
C LYS A 23 7.43 -15.62 20.14
N GLU A 24 7.80 -15.15 21.33
CA GLU A 24 6.88 -14.49 22.27
C GLU A 24 6.20 -13.26 21.65
N TRP A 25 6.96 -12.42 20.94
CA TRP A 25 6.40 -11.28 20.18
C TRP A 25 5.32 -11.70 19.19
N SER A 26 5.45 -12.88 18.59
CA SER A 26 4.52 -13.37 17.56
C SER A 26 3.34 -14.18 18.08
N THR A 27 3.47 -14.85 19.23
CA THR A 27 2.49 -15.82 19.73
C THR A 27 1.78 -15.40 21.01
N ALA A 28 2.30 -14.43 21.77
CA ALA A 28 1.66 -14.05 23.03
C ALA A 28 0.23 -13.53 22.78
N ASP A 29 -0.72 -13.93 23.64
CA ASP A 29 -2.12 -13.52 23.51
C ASP A 29 -2.32 -12.04 23.89
N ASN A 30 -1.52 -11.55 24.83
CA ASN A 30 -1.57 -10.18 25.32
C ASN A 30 -0.64 -9.26 24.52
N GLU A 31 -1.19 -8.17 23.97
CA GLU A 31 -0.42 -7.14 23.26
C GLU A 31 0.71 -6.54 24.12
N LYS A 32 0.48 -6.33 25.42
CA LYS A 32 1.51 -5.85 26.35
C LYS A 32 2.70 -6.83 26.43
N ALA A 33 2.43 -8.13 26.41
CA ALA A 33 3.48 -9.14 26.41
C ALA A 33 4.26 -9.14 25.08
N ARG A 34 3.57 -9.00 23.95
CA ARG A 34 4.23 -8.84 22.63
C ARG A 34 5.14 -7.63 22.60
N LEU A 35 4.67 -6.48 23.08
CA LEU A 35 5.44 -5.24 23.13
C LEU A 35 6.65 -5.36 24.06
N ASN A 36 6.49 -5.95 25.25
CA ASN A 36 7.62 -6.19 26.16
C ASN A 36 8.67 -7.12 25.56
N ALA A 37 8.24 -8.19 24.85
CA ALA A 37 9.14 -9.07 24.13
C ALA A 37 9.90 -8.31 23.03
N PHE A 38 9.22 -7.46 22.27
CA PHE A 38 9.82 -6.61 21.25
C PHE A 38 10.82 -5.59 21.81
N LEU A 39 10.46 -4.87 22.88
CA LEU A 39 11.36 -3.89 23.50
C LEU A 39 12.62 -4.57 24.07
N SER A 40 12.45 -5.76 24.65
CA SER A 40 13.57 -6.59 25.11
C SER A 40 14.46 -7.03 23.95
N LEU A 41 13.84 -7.41 22.82
CA LEU A 41 14.54 -7.79 21.60
C LEU A 41 15.34 -6.61 21.04
N ARG A 42 14.72 -5.44 20.92
CA ARG A 42 15.34 -4.20 20.47
C ARG A 42 16.56 -3.86 21.33
N LYS A 43 16.41 -3.91 22.66
CA LYS A 43 17.51 -3.68 23.61
C LYS A 43 18.64 -4.70 23.39
N LEU A 44 18.31 -5.99 23.32
CA LEU A 44 19.28 -7.06 23.09
C LEU A 44 20.11 -6.83 21.83
N VAL A 45 19.45 -6.52 20.70
CA VAL A 45 20.10 -6.29 19.41
C VAL A 45 20.94 -5.00 19.44
N SER A 46 20.47 -3.94 20.10
CA SER A 46 21.25 -2.70 20.23
C SER A 46 22.57 -2.89 20.99
N GLN A 47 22.62 -3.83 21.93
CA GLN A 47 23.83 -4.17 22.69
C GLN A 47 24.70 -5.23 22.00
N ASN A 48 24.15 -5.92 20.99
CA ASN A 48 24.78 -7.07 20.32
C ASN A 48 24.59 -6.96 18.80
N SER A 49 25.34 -6.07 18.14
CA SER A 49 25.21 -5.78 16.71
C SER A 49 25.30 -7.01 15.81
N TYR A 50 26.07 -8.03 16.20
CA TYR A 50 26.18 -9.31 15.47
C TYR A 50 24.86 -10.08 15.36
N LEU A 51 23.83 -9.75 16.16
CA LEU A 51 22.49 -10.35 16.07
C LEU A 51 21.59 -9.65 15.05
N MET A 52 21.97 -8.47 14.55
CA MET A 52 21.09 -7.60 13.75
C MET A 52 20.54 -8.31 12.52
N GLU A 53 21.40 -8.77 11.61
CA GLU A 53 20.98 -9.42 10.36
C GLU A 53 20.07 -10.63 10.62
N GLN A 54 20.48 -11.50 11.55
CA GLN A 54 19.70 -12.69 11.89
C GLN A 54 18.33 -12.30 12.47
N THR A 55 18.27 -11.24 13.26
CA THR A 55 17.01 -10.77 13.85
C THR A 55 16.09 -10.17 12.78
N LEU A 56 16.60 -9.31 11.89
CA LEU A 56 15.85 -8.74 10.76
C LEU A 56 15.21 -9.86 9.91
N LYS A 57 16.00 -10.88 9.58
CA LYS A 57 15.52 -12.07 8.85
C LYS A 57 14.41 -12.81 9.61
N ILE A 58 14.64 -13.15 10.88
CA ILE A 58 13.69 -13.99 11.64
C ILE A 58 12.41 -13.21 11.94
N ILE A 59 12.49 -11.92 12.28
CA ILE A 59 11.30 -11.12 12.59
C ILE A 59 10.42 -10.93 11.35
N TYR A 60 11.02 -10.68 10.17
CA TYR A 60 10.27 -10.58 8.91
C TYR A 60 9.59 -11.91 8.56
N LEU A 61 10.33 -13.03 8.56
CA LEU A 61 9.76 -14.33 8.23
C LEU A 61 8.67 -14.75 9.22
N THR A 62 8.80 -14.37 10.49
CA THR A 62 7.78 -14.59 11.51
C THR A 62 6.55 -13.72 11.25
N PHE A 63 6.72 -12.43 10.98
CA PHE A 63 5.63 -11.51 10.60
C PHE A 63 4.82 -12.08 9.43
N VAL A 64 5.49 -12.47 8.34
CA VAL A 64 4.84 -13.04 7.15
C VAL A 64 4.04 -14.30 7.51
N LYS A 65 4.53 -15.16 8.40
CA LYS A 65 3.82 -16.37 8.84
C LYS A 65 2.57 -16.08 9.67
N CYS A 66 2.60 -15.05 10.50
CA CYS A 66 1.47 -14.66 11.37
C CYS A 66 0.29 -14.09 10.57
N TRP A 67 0.56 -13.37 9.48
CA TRP A 67 -0.46 -12.54 8.82
C TRP A 67 -1.08 -13.19 7.57
N LYS A 68 -1.46 -14.47 7.70
CA LYS A 68 -2.24 -15.20 6.67
C LYS A 68 -3.71 -14.83 6.63
N VAL A 69 -4.22 -14.25 7.72
CA VAL A 69 -5.61 -13.79 7.87
C VAL A 69 -5.58 -12.36 8.36
N TYR A 70 -6.39 -11.48 7.76
CA TYR A 70 -6.55 -10.09 8.16
C TYR A 70 -8.05 -9.78 8.26
N ASN A 71 -8.48 -9.32 9.43
CA ASN A 71 -9.88 -9.02 9.76
C ASN A 71 -9.96 -7.94 10.85
N GLU A 72 -11.17 -7.50 11.17
CA GLU A 72 -11.42 -6.46 12.17
C GLU A 72 -10.73 -6.76 13.52
N ASN A 73 -10.84 -8.00 14.00
CA ASN A 73 -10.32 -8.42 15.30
C ASN A 73 -8.79 -8.35 15.41
N ASN A 74 -8.06 -8.49 14.30
CA ASN A 74 -6.59 -8.53 14.32
C ASN A 74 -5.91 -7.32 13.66
N SER A 75 -6.70 -6.39 13.13
CA SER A 75 -6.24 -5.16 12.46
C SER A 75 -5.30 -4.30 13.32
N GLN A 76 -5.65 -4.07 14.59
CA GLN A 76 -4.84 -3.27 15.51
C GLN A 76 -3.51 -3.94 15.83
N SER A 77 -3.52 -5.23 16.16
CA SER A 77 -2.30 -6.01 16.37
C SER A 77 -1.41 -6.04 15.12
N PHE A 78 -2.00 -6.06 13.92
CA PHE A 78 -1.23 -5.96 12.67
C PHE A 78 -0.45 -4.65 12.58
N ILE A 79 -1.11 -3.53 12.87
CA ILE A 79 -0.49 -2.19 12.87
C ILE A 79 0.66 -2.14 13.88
N VAL A 80 0.42 -2.59 15.11
CA VAL A 80 1.43 -2.60 16.18
C VAL A 80 2.64 -3.45 15.77
N MET A 81 2.41 -4.68 15.28
CA MET A 81 3.49 -5.57 14.86
C MET A 81 4.24 -5.03 13.63
N ARG A 82 3.55 -4.41 12.66
CA ARG A 82 4.17 -3.74 11.51
C ARG A 82 5.11 -2.63 11.97
N ASN A 83 4.68 -1.84 12.96
CA ASN A 83 5.49 -0.76 13.54
C ASN A 83 6.73 -1.32 14.26
N CYS A 84 6.59 -2.40 15.05
CA CYS A 84 7.73 -3.09 15.66
C CYS A 84 8.78 -3.53 14.62
N VAL A 85 8.36 -4.20 13.55
CA VAL A 85 9.30 -4.63 12.50
C VAL A 85 9.99 -3.42 11.87
N THR A 86 9.23 -2.37 11.56
CA THR A 86 9.76 -1.14 10.93
C THR A 86 10.77 -0.41 11.83
N GLU A 87 10.51 -0.36 13.13
CA GLU A 87 11.40 0.23 14.12
C GLU A 87 12.72 -0.53 14.20
N LEU A 88 12.69 -1.87 14.17
CA LEU A 88 13.90 -2.69 14.14
C LEU A 88 14.70 -2.46 12.85
N TYR A 89 14.03 -2.40 11.70
CA TYR A 89 14.67 -2.11 10.41
C TYR A 89 15.29 -0.70 10.39
N SER A 90 14.75 0.23 11.17
CA SER A 90 15.31 1.59 11.28
C SER A 90 16.61 1.66 12.09
N MET A 91 16.99 0.60 12.82
CA MET A 91 18.23 0.58 13.60
C MET A 91 19.49 0.37 12.76
N ASP A 92 19.38 -0.33 11.63
CA ASP A 92 20.47 -0.56 10.68
C ASP A 92 19.91 -0.50 9.27
N THR A 93 20.06 0.65 8.64
CA THR A 93 19.47 0.94 7.33
C THR A 93 20.18 0.19 6.19
N VAL A 94 21.47 -0.13 6.36
CA VAL A 94 22.28 -0.86 5.37
C VAL A 94 21.86 -2.32 5.32
N ALA A 95 21.85 -3.00 6.48
CA ALA A 95 21.38 -4.39 6.56
C ALA A 95 19.91 -4.50 6.14
N SER A 96 19.09 -3.53 6.55
CA SER A 96 17.67 -3.47 6.19
C SER A 96 17.42 -3.35 4.70
N TYR A 97 18.19 -2.52 3.99
CA TYR A 97 18.11 -2.43 2.54
C TYR A 97 18.39 -3.77 1.87
N GLN A 98 19.47 -4.47 2.29
CA GLN A 98 19.83 -5.76 1.71
C GLN A 98 18.72 -6.81 1.90
N HIS A 99 18.13 -6.86 3.11
CA HIS A 99 17.00 -7.75 3.40
C HIS A 99 15.78 -7.39 2.56
N ALA A 100 15.40 -6.11 2.53
CA ALA A 100 14.25 -5.63 1.78
C ALA A 100 14.38 -5.92 0.28
N PHE A 101 15.57 -5.68 -0.30
CA PHE A 101 15.86 -6.00 -1.69
C PHE A 101 15.60 -7.48 -2.02
N VAL A 102 16.13 -8.40 -1.20
CA VAL A 102 15.96 -9.83 -1.39
C VAL A 102 14.49 -10.23 -1.32
N TYR A 103 13.74 -9.73 -0.34
CA TYR A 103 12.35 -10.13 -0.13
C TYR A 103 11.38 -9.48 -1.12
N ILE A 104 11.58 -8.23 -1.52
CA ILE A 104 10.81 -7.61 -2.61
C ILE A 104 11.07 -8.36 -3.92
N ARG A 105 12.33 -8.75 -4.19
CA ARG A 105 12.65 -9.58 -5.36
C ARG A 105 11.95 -10.95 -5.30
N GLN A 106 11.83 -11.58 -4.14
CA GLN A 106 11.07 -12.82 -4.00
C GLN A 106 9.58 -12.63 -4.30
N LEU A 107 8.96 -11.54 -3.83
CA LEU A 107 7.59 -11.20 -4.20
C LEU A 107 7.45 -11.03 -5.73
N ALA A 108 8.40 -10.34 -6.37
CA ALA A 108 8.41 -10.20 -7.83
C ALA A 108 8.48 -11.55 -8.55
N ILE A 109 9.29 -12.51 -8.05
CA ILE A 109 9.39 -13.86 -8.62
C ILE A 109 8.06 -14.61 -8.48
N HIS A 110 7.38 -14.53 -7.33
CA HIS A 110 6.07 -15.16 -7.14
C HIS A 110 5.03 -14.63 -8.14
N VAL A 111 4.96 -13.31 -8.33
CA VAL A 111 4.02 -12.71 -9.29
C VAL A 111 4.37 -13.11 -10.72
N ARG A 112 5.66 -13.05 -11.09
CA ARG A 112 6.11 -13.48 -12.42
C ARG A 112 5.77 -14.93 -12.71
N ASN A 113 5.95 -15.83 -11.75
CA ASN A 113 5.58 -17.24 -11.90
C ASN A 113 4.07 -17.38 -12.13
N ALA A 114 3.24 -16.70 -11.33
CA ALA A 114 1.80 -16.69 -11.51
C ALA A 114 1.37 -16.14 -12.88
N MET A 115 2.03 -15.09 -13.37
CA MET A 115 1.77 -14.53 -14.71
C MET A 115 2.19 -15.48 -15.85
N THR A 116 3.23 -16.29 -15.63
CA THR A 116 3.75 -17.18 -16.67
C THR A 116 2.98 -18.49 -16.74
N SER A 117 2.69 -19.11 -15.58
CA SER A 117 2.04 -20.42 -15.52
C SER A 117 0.52 -20.34 -15.56
N MET A 118 -0.06 -19.25 -15.03
CA MET A 118 -1.50 -19.07 -14.83
C MET A 118 -2.19 -20.24 -14.12
N THR A 119 -1.44 -21.01 -13.32
CA THR A 119 -2.03 -22.10 -12.53
C THR A 119 -2.78 -21.53 -11.33
N GLU A 120 -3.83 -22.23 -10.90
CA GLU A 120 -4.61 -21.82 -9.73
C GLU A 120 -3.71 -21.72 -8.47
N THR A 121 -2.77 -22.65 -8.29
CA THR A 121 -1.82 -22.65 -7.18
C THR A 121 -0.93 -21.40 -7.18
N ASP A 122 -0.35 -21.03 -8.33
CA ASP A 122 0.54 -19.88 -8.41
C ASP A 122 -0.24 -18.57 -8.25
N ILE A 123 -1.44 -18.47 -8.83
CA ILE A 123 -2.34 -17.33 -8.62
C ILE A 123 -2.68 -17.18 -7.14
N HIS A 124 -3.08 -18.25 -6.46
CA HIS A 124 -3.40 -18.19 -5.02
C HIS A 124 -2.19 -17.86 -4.16
N SER A 125 -0.96 -18.14 -4.62
CA SER A 125 0.27 -17.74 -3.91
C SER A 125 0.46 -16.21 -3.86
N VAL A 126 -0.15 -15.48 -4.80
CA VAL A 126 -0.14 -14.01 -4.89
C VAL A 126 -1.43 -13.38 -4.34
N TYR A 127 -2.58 -13.95 -4.69
CA TYR A 127 -3.90 -13.40 -4.35
C TYR A 127 -4.41 -13.88 -3.00
N ASN A 128 -3.63 -13.60 -1.95
CA ASN A 128 -3.95 -13.92 -0.57
C ASN A 128 -3.50 -12.80 0.40
N TRP A 129 -3.97 -12.86 1.63
CA TRP A 129 -3.64 -11.87 2.66
C TRP A 129 -2.16 -11.83 3.02
N GLN A 130 -1.48 -12.97 3.06
CA GLN A 130 -0.05 -13.01 3.38
C GLN A 130 0.76 -12.17 2.38
N PHE A 131 0.49 -12.32 1.08
CA PHE A 131 1.16 -11.54 0.04
C PHE A 131 0.82 -10.05 0.13
N VAL A 132 -0.47 -9.70 0.26
CA VAL A 132 -0.93 -8.31 0.40
C VAL A 132 -0.32 -7.65 1.64
N ASN A 133 -0.21 -8.38 2.75
CA ASN A 133 0.37 -7.89 3.99
C ASN A 133 1.89 -7.69 3.89
N CYS A 134 2.60 -8.49 3.09
CA CYS A 134 3.99 -8.19 2.73
C CYS A 134 4.10 -6.87 1.98
N LEU A 135 3.24 -6.63 0.98
CA LEU A 135 3.23 -5.36 0.24
C LEU A 135 2.93 -4.17 1.16
N ARG A 136 1.97 -4.31 2.08
CA ARG A 136 1.65 -3.29 3.10
C ARG A 136 2.85 -2.98 4.00
N LEU A 137 3.59 -4.00 4.47
CA LEU A 137 4.79 -3.81 5.29
C LEU A 137 5.87 -3.04 4.51
N TRP A 138 6.21 -3.50 3.30
CA TRP A 138 7.26 -2.88 2.50
C TRP A 138 6.90 -1.45 2.07
N THR A 139 5.65 -1.23 1.70
CA THR A 139 5.12 0.11 1.39
C THR A 139 5.28 1.03 2.60
N TYR A 140 4.84 0.58 3.77
CA TYR A 140 4.96 1.35 5.00
C TYR A 140 6.41 1.73 5.31
N MET A 141 7.36 0.79 5.17
CA MET A 141 8.78 1.04 5.39
C MET A 141 9.39 2.02 4.38
N VAL A 142 9.07 1.89 3.09
CA VAL A 142 9.51 2.83 2.05
C VAL A 142 8.99 4.25 2.32
N CYS A 143 7.83 4.37 2.95
CA CYS A 143 7.24 5.66 3.32
C CYS A 143 7.83 6.26 4.62
N GLN A 144 8.67 5.53 5.37
CA GLN A 144 9.20 6.05 6.64
C GLN A 144 10.36 7.03 6.42
N PRO A 145 10.34 8.20 7.10
CA PRO A 145 11.45 9.16 7.03
C PRO A 145 12.80 8.55 7.45
N ALA A 146 12.83 7.69 8.47
CA ALA A 146 14.04 7.05 8.97
C ALA A 146 14.70 6.10 7.96
N LEU A 147 13.94 5.59 7.00
CA LEU A 147 14.42 4.64 5.98
C LEU A 147 14.54 5.28 4.59
N LYS A 148 14.09 6.53 4.42
CA LYS A 148 13.91 7.18 3.11
C LYS A 148 15.13 7.07 2.20
N GLU A 149 16.31 7.43 2.68
CA GLU A 149 17.53 7.42 1.85
C GLU A 149 17.96 6.01 1.46
N ALA A 150 17.96 5.08 2.41
CA ALA A 150 18.36 3.70 2.16
C ALA A 150 17.35 2.96 1.27
N PHE A 151 16.05 3.26 1.39
CA PHE A 151 14.98 2.54 0.70
C PHE A 151 14.58 3.21 -0.63
N LYS A 152 15.11 4.39 -0.95
CA LYS A 152 14.87 5.08 -2.22
C LYS A 152 15.05 4.18 -3.46
N PRO A 153 16.10 3.32 -3.57
CA PRO A 153 16.25 2.42 -4.73
C PRO A 153 15.18 1.32 -4.81
N LEU A 154 14.45 1.05 -3.72
CA LEU A 154 13.43 0.01 -3.64
C LEU A 154 12.03 0.52 -4.03
N VAL A 155 11.82 1.83 -4.15
CA VAL A 155 10.52 2.45 -4.50
C VAL A 155 9.99 1.89 -5.82
N TYR A 156 10.77 1.99 -6.90
CA TYR A 156 10.34 1.52 -8.22
C TYR A 156 10.20 -0.01 -8.32
N PRO A 157 11.13 -0.82 -7.79
CA PRO A 157 10.94 -2.26 -7.70
C PRO A 157 9.63 -2.64 -6.99
N LEU A 158 9.30 -1.97 -5.89
CA LEU A 158 8.04 -2.23 -5.18
C LEU A 158 6.81 -1.85 -6.02
N ILE A 159 6.85 -0.69 -6.69
CA ILE A 159 5.78 -0.27 -7.61
C ILE A 159 5.57 -1.32 -8.70
N GLN A 160 6.64 -1.83 -9.32
CA GLN A 160 6.55 -2.85 -10.36
C GLN A 160 5.91 -4.16 -9.86
N VAL A 161 6.18 -4.56 -8.61
CA VAL A 161 5.53 -5.73 -8.01
C VAL A 161 4.03 -5.47 -7.86
N ILE A 162 3.65 -4.29 -7.33
CA ILE A 162 2.24 -3.92 -7.16
C ILE A 162 1.52 -3.84 -8.52
N ASP A 163 2.16 -3.30 -9.56
CA ASP A 163 1.62 -3.23 -10.93
C ASP A 163 1.33 -4.62 -11.47
N SER A 164 2.28 -5.54 -11.28
CA SER A 164 2.14 -6.92 -11.71
C SER A 164 0.98 -7.61 -10.98
N VAL A 165 0.75 -7.30 -9.71
CA VAL A 165 -0.36 -7.83 -8.91
C VAL A 165 -1.71 -7.30 -9.39
N ILE A 166 -1.84 -5.99 -9.64
CA ILE A 166 -3.09 -5.38 -10.14
C ILE A 166 -3.51 -6.01 -11.48
N ASN A 167 -2.54 -6.32 -12.33
CA ASN A 167 -2.74 -6.80 -13.69
C ASN A 167 -2.77 -8.33 -13.82
N LEU A 168 -2.53 -9.10 -12.76
CA LEU A 168 -2.45 -10.57 -12.85
C LEU A 168 -3.75 -11.22 -13.34
N ILE A 169 -4.92 -10.81 -12.80
CA ILE A 169 -6.23 -11.26 -13.29
C ILE A 169 -7.19 -10.08 -13.44
N PRO A 170 -7.63 -9.74 -14.66
CA PRO A 170 -8.53 -8.63 -14.93
C PRO A 170 -10.00 -9.01 -14.73
N THR A 171 -10.40 -9.31 -13.49
CA THR A 171 -11.80 -9.56 -13.14
C THR A 171 -12.28 -8.70 -11.98
N ALA A 172 -13.56 -8.31 -12.03
CA ALA A 172 -14.22 -7.56 -10.97
C ALA A 172 -14.18 -8.27 -9.61
N ARG A 173 -13.99 -9.59 -9.59
CA ARG A 173 -13.85 -10.37 -8.34
C ARG A 173 -12.67 -9.93 -7.49
N PHE A 174 -11.63 -9.36 -8.09
CA PHE A 174 -10.44 -8.87 -7.40
C PHE A 174 -10.39 -7.34 -7.28
N TYR A 175 -11.50 -6.65 -7.49
CA TYR A 175 -11.58 -5.21 -7.22
C TYR A 175 -11.18 -4.83 -5.79
N PRO A 176 -11.55 -5.58 -4.73
CA PRO A 176 -11.05 -5.28 -3.39
C PRO A 176 -9.51 -5.32 -3.30
N LEU A 177 -8.87 -6.35 -3.85
CA LEU A 177 -7.40 -6.44 -3.90
C LEU A 177 -6.77 -5.30 -4.70
N ARG A 178 -7.38 -4.90 -5.82
CA ARG A 178 -6.92 -3.73 -6.60
C ARG A 178 -7.02 -2.44 -5.80
N LEU A 179 -8.12 -2.23 -5.07
CA LEU A 179 -8.29 -1.07 -4.19
C LEU A 179 -7.23 -1.05 -3.08
N HIS A 180 -6.88 -2.21 -2.50
CA HIS A 180 -5.74 -2.30 -1.58
C HIS A 180 -4.42 -1.87 -2.23
N CYS A 181 -4.15 -2.33 -3.46
CA CYS A 181 -2.92 -1.96 -4.17
C CYS A 181 -2.87 -0.48 -4.55
N ILE A 182 -4.01 0.10 -4.94
CA ILE A 182 -4.13 1.53 -5.25
C ILE A 182 -3.91 2.37 -3.98
N ASP A 183 -4.36 1.90 -2.82
CA ASP A 183 -4.09 2.56 -1.54
C ASP A 183 -2.58 2.60 -1.25
N LEU A 184 -1.86 1.51 -1.53
CA LEU A 184 -0.40 1.49 -1.43
C LEU A 184 0.25 2.52 -2.36
N TYR A 185 -0.24 2.69 -3.59
CA TYR A 185 0.26 3.74 -4.48
C TYR A 185 0.05 5.14 -3.93
N ILE A 186 -1.14 5.44 -3.41
CA ILE A 186 -1.43 6.75 -2.82
C ILE A 186 -0.47 7.03 -1.65
N GLN A 187 -0.18 6.03 -0.81
CA GLN A 187 0.82 6.15 0.26
C GLN A 187 2.22 6.44 -0.28
N ILE A 188 2.67 5.70 -1.30
CA ILE A 188 3.99 5.90 -1.92
C ILE A 188 4.11 7.28 -2.55
N ILE A 189 3.12 7.72 -3.33
CA ILE A 189 3.10 9.06 -3.95
C ILE A 189 3.22 10.13 -2.88
N SER A 190 2.39 10.04 -1.83
CA SER A 190 2.37 11.01 -0.74
C SER A 190 3.72 11.12 -0.02
N ALA A 191 4.39 10.00 0.25
CA ALA A 191 5.64 9.98 1.00
C ALA A 191 6.89 10.30 0.15
N THR A 192 6.89 9.91 -1.13
CA THR A 192 8.09 9.94 -1.98
C THR A 192 8.05 11.02 -3.06
N GLY A 193 6.87 11.53 -3.40
CA GLY A 193 6.67 12.45 -4.53
C GLY A 193 6.83 11.80 -5.90
N VAL A 194 7.03 10.48 -5.98
CA VAL A 194 7.10 9.76 -7.25
C VAL A 194 5.71 9.74 -7.88
N PHE A 195 5.65 10.04 -9.18
CA PHE A 195 4.42 9.94 -9.96
C PHE A 195 4.10 8.48 -10.29
N ILE A 196 2.87 8.07 -9.99
CA ILE A 196 2.31 6.76 -10.38
C ILE A 196 0.94 7.03 -11.04
N PRO A 197 0.67 6.53 -12.26
CA PRO A 197 -0.59 6.76 -12.94
C PRO A 197 -1.71 5.88 -12.35
N VAL A 198 -2.31 6.33 -11.25
CA VAL A 198 -3.37 5.58 -10.52
C VAL A 198 -4.73 5.68 -11.21
N ALA A 199 -5.00 6.79 -11.90
CA ALA A 199 -6.32 7.08 -12.45
C ALA A 199 -6.89 6.02 -13.41
N PRO A 200 -6.12 5.42 -14.35
CA PRO A 200 -6.65 4.38 -15.23
C PRO A 200 -7.22 3.18 -14.47
N ALA A 201 -6.52 2.68 -13.44
CA ALA A 201 -6.97 1.53 -12.66
C ALA A 201 -8.26 1.82 -11.86
N LEU A 202 -8.46 3.08 -11.42
CA LEU A 202 -9.69 3.50 -10.75
C LEU A 202 -10.84 3.73 -11.74
N LEU A 203 -10.57 4.33 -12.90
CA LEU A 203 -11.56 4.52 -13.96
C LEU A 203 -12.08 3.18 -14.48
N ASP A 204 -11.23 2.16 -14.61
CA ASP A 204 -11.64 0.79 -14.97
C ASP A 204 -12.66 0.19 -13.98
N ILE A 205 -12.61 0.59 -12.71
CA ILE A 205 -13.56 0.14 -11.68
C ILE A 205 -14.84 0.97 -11.73
N ILE A 206 -14.70 2.30 -11.82
CA ILE A 206 -15.83 3.25 -11.84
C ILE A 206 -16.69 3.04 -13.09
N GLU A 207 -16.04 2.84 -14.23
CA GLU A 207 -16.67 2.80 -15.55
C GLU A 207 -17.07 1.39 -16.00
N ASN A 208 -17.04 0.41 -15.09
CA ASN A 208 -17.41 -0.96 -15.40
C ASN A 208 -18.89 -1.06 -15.82
N GLU A 209 -19.11 -1.36 -17.10
CA GLU A 209 -20.45 -1.42 -17.70
C GLU A 209 -21.32 -2.55 -17.14
N LYS A 210 -20.72 -3.65 -16.65
CA LYS A 210 -21.46 -4.75 -16.02
C LYS A 210 -22.20 -4.30 -14.77
N PHE A 211 -21.67 -3.29 -14.07
CA PHE A 211 -22.34 -2.73 -12.89
C PHE A 211 -23.55 -1.86 -13.25
N MET A 212 -23.75 -1.52 -14.53
CA MET A 212 -24.97 -0.83 -15.01
C MET A 212 -26.14 -1.78 -15.29
N GLU A 213 -25.91 -3.09 -15.29
CA GLU A 213 -26.95 -4.11 -15.48
C GLU A 213 -27.87 -4.21 -14.24
N LYS A 214 -29.04 -4.82 -14.42
CA LYS A 214 -29.97 -5.03 -13.30
C LYS A 214 -29.33 -6.02 -12.31
N PRO A 215 -29.23 -5.69 -11.01
CA PRO A 215 -28.67 -6.60 -10.02
C PRO A 215 -29.55 -7.85 -9.90
N SER A 216 -28.92 -9.02 -9.73
CA SER A 216 -29.60 -10.32 -9.57
C SER A 216 -29.48 -10.88 -8.15
N SER A 217 -28.82 -10.16 -7.24
CA SER A 217 -28.57 -10.57 -5.85
C SER A 217 -28.89 -9.44 -4.88
N THR A 218 -29.28 -9.81 -3.67
CA THR A 218 -29.51 -8.92 -2.52
C THR A 218 -28.48 -9.14 -1.40
N ALA A 219 -27.37 -9.80 -1.71
CA ALA A 219 -26.34 -10.12 -0.73
C ALA A 219 -25.77 -8.86 -0.07
N LYS A 220 -25.48 -8.96 1.23
CA LYS A 220 -24.96 -7.83 2.02
C LYS A 220 -23.52 -7.48 1.61
N PRO A 221 -23.16 -6.20 1.61
CA PRO A 221 -21.80 -5.75 1.36
C PRO A 221 -20.82 -6.31 2.40
N PRO A 222 -19.65 -6.84 1.99
CA PRO A 222 -18.57 -7.13 2.92
C PRO A 222 -17.83 -5.84 3.29
N GLU A 223 -17.06 -5.90 4.37
CA GLU A 223 -16.08 -4.86 4.69
C GLU A 223 -14.89 -4.94 3.71
N LEU A 224 -14.78 -3.97 2.79
CA LEU A 224 -13.74 -3.98 1.77
C LEU A 224 -12.32 -3.98 2.34
N GLU A 225 -12.13 -3.40 3.54
CA GLU A 225 -10.84 -3.37 4.23
C GLU A 225 -10.31 -4.79 4.52
N TYR A 226 -11.23 -5.73 4.78
CA TYR A 226 -10.96 -7.13 5.13
C TYR A 226 -11.34 -8.09 3.99
N CYS A 227 -11.47 -7.58 2.76
CA CYS A 227 -11.75 -8.38 1.57
C CYS A 227 -10.64 -8.26 0.52
N VAL A 228 -10.17 -9.39 -0.01
CA VAL A 228 -9.30 -9.44 -1.21
C VAL A 228 -10.02 -9.98 -2.45
N ARG A 229 -11.11 -10.73 -2.27
CA ARG A 229 -11.84 -11.40 -3.35
C ARG A 229 -13.33 -11.49 -3.05
N LEU A 230 -14.13 -11.24 -4.07
CA LEU A 230 -15.60 -11.39 -4.03
C LEU A 230 -16.05 -12.69 -4.70
N SER A 231 -17.17 -13.23 -4.20
CA SER A 231 -17.92 -14.26 -4.92
C SER A 231 -18.71 -13.63 -6.09
N LYS A 232 -19.17 -14.45 -7.03
CA LYS A 232 -20.02 -13.96 -8.13
C LYS A 232 -21.33 -13.39 -7.58
N THR A 233 -21.97 -14.10 -6.66
CA THR A 233 -23.20 -13.69 -5.99
C THR A 233 -23.09 -12.36 -5.25
N LEU A 234 -21.92 -12.03 -4.68
CA LEU A 234 -21.69 -10.73 -4.07
C LEU A 234 -21.58 -9.63 -5.14
N LEU A 235 -20.84 -9.86 -6.23
CA LEU A 235 -20.71 -8.87 -7.31
C LEU A 235 -22.04 -8.51 -7.98
N ASP A 236 -23.00 -9.43 -7.98
CA ASP A 236 -24.32 -9.22 -8.56
C ASP A 236 -25.25 -8.37 -7.66
N SER A 237 -24.81 -8.04 -6.44
CA SER A 237 -25.55 -7.20 -5.50
C SER A 237 -25.26 -5.71 -5.71
N ARG A 238 -26.30 -4.91 -5.85
CA ARG A 238 -26.20 -3.45 -5.98
C ARG A 238 -25.43 -2.82 -4.82
N ALA A 239 -25.71 -3.26 -3.59
CA ALA A 239 -25.06 -2.74 -2.39
C ALA A 239 -23.54 -3.01 -2.38
N VAL A 240 -23.11 -4.15 -2.92
CA VAL A 240 -21.67 -4.47 -3.07
C VAL A 240 -21.03 -3.62 -4.17
N GLN A 241 -21.72 -3.43 -5.29
CA GLN A 241 -21.24 -2.56 -6.37
C GLN A 241 -21.11 -1.10 -5.87
N ASP A 242 -22.08 -0.63 -5.08
CA ASP A 242 -22.10 0.73 -4.53
C ASP A 242 -20.87 1.03 -3.66
N ILE A 243 -20.50 0.13 -2.74
CA ILE A 243 -19.33 0.33 -1.89
C ILE A 243 -18.03 0.34 -2.70
N ILE A 244 -17.93 -0.49 -3.76
CA ILE A 244 -16.73 -0.58 -4.60
C ILE A 244 -16.57 0.69 -5.43
N VAL A 245 -17.62 1.11 -6.12
CA VAL A 245 -17.60 2.31 -6.98
C VAL A 245 -17.41 3.56 -6.12
N SER A 246 -18.09 3.66 -4.97
CA SER A 246 -17.92 4.80 -4.05
C SER A 246 -16.51 4.89 -3.50
N LYS A 247 -15.90 3.75 -3.10
CA LYS A 247 -14.50 3.72 -2.66
C LYS A 247 -13.55 4.11 -3.79
N ALA A 248 -13.77 3.65 -5.02
CA ALA A 248 -12.95 4.01 -6.17
C ALA A 248 -13.02 5.52 -6.49
N ILE A 249 -14.22 6.13 -6.45
CA ILE A 249 -14.40 7.57 -6.63
C ILE A 249 -13.69 8.36 -5.52
N ALA A 250 -13.82 7.92 -4.27
CA ALA A 250 -13.15 8.56 -3.13
C ALA A 250 -11.63 8.50 -3.28
N MET A 251 -11.07 7.33 -3.62
CA MET A 251 -9.63 7.18 -3.85
C MET A 251 -9.13 7.99 -5.04
N LEU A 252 -9.93 8.14 -6.11
CA LEU A 252 -9.57 8.99 -7.24
C LEU A 252 -9.49 10.44 -6.80
N SER A 253 -10.44 10.90 -5.99
CA SER A 253 -10.40 12.23 -5.38
C SER A 253 -9.16 12.42 -4.50
N ASP A 254 -8.80 11.43 -3.66
CA ASP A 254 -7.61 11.50 -2.81
C ASP A 254 -6.31 11.57 -3.64
N TYR A 255 -6.19 10.72 -4.66
CA TYR A 255 -5.07 10.75 -5.60
C TYR A 255 -4.93 12.12 -6.30
N LEU A 256 -6.04 12.71 -6.76
CA LEU A 256 -6.03 14.00 -7.44
C LEU A 256 -5.64 15.16 -6.51
N ARG A 257 -6.02 15.10 -5.22
CA ARG A 257 -5.59 16.08 -4.22
C ARG A 257 -4.08 16.11 -4.04
N LEU A 258 -3.39 14.97 -4.11
CA LEU A 258 -1.93 14.92 -4.03
C LEU A 258 -1.24 15.71 -5.17
N MET A 259 -1.93 15.88 -6.29
CA MET A 259 -1.40 16.50 -7.50
C MET A 259 -2.01 17.89 -7.78
N GLU A 260 -2.98 18.35 -6.97
CA GLU A 260 -3.85 19.49 -7.32
C GLU A 260 -3.13 20.84 -7.46
N ASN A 261 -1.96 20.95 -6.83
CA ASN A 261 -1.09 22.14 -6.90
C ASN A 261 0.10 21.96 -7.83
N ASN A 262 0.22 20.81 -8.51
CA ASN A 262 1.30 20.58 -9.46
C ASN A 262 1.07 21.46 -10.69
N ILE A 263 2.13 22.07 -11.20
CA ILE A 263 2.04 22.88 -12.42
C ILE A 263 1.43 22.05 -13.54
N ALA A 264 1.76 20.77 -13.71
CA ALA A 264 1.25 19.84 -14.74
C ALA A 264 -0.15 19.25 -14.46
N PHE A 265 -0.87 19.77 -13.46
CA PHE A 265 -2.18 19.24 -13.08
C PHE A 265 -3.23 19.29 -14.21
N PRO A 266 -3.36 20.40 -14.99
CA PRO A 266 -4.23 20.45 -16.16
C PRO A 266 -4.12 19.27 -17.13
N GLU A 267 -2.92 18.86 -17.53
CA GLU A 267 -2.73 17.75 -18.48
C GLU A 267 -3.12 16.40 -17.87
N LEU A 268 -2.89 16.23 -16.55
CA LEU A 268 -3.29 15.03 -15.82
C LEU A 268 -4.81 14.97 -15.62
N ALA A 269 -5.42 16.07 -15.18
CA ALA A 269 -6.79 16.10 -14.71
C ALA A 269 -7.82 16.22 -15.83
N TYR A 270 -7.48 16.86 -16.95
CA TYR A 270 -8.39 17.06 -18.08
C TYR A 270 -8.97 15.75 -18.66
N PRO A 271 -8.16 14.72 -19.03
CA PRO A 271 -8.71 13.46 -19.54
C PRO A 271 -9.60 12.76 -18.50
N ILE A 272 -9.23 12.82 -17.21
CA ILE A 272 -10.01 12.24 -16.11
C ILE A 272 -11.36 12.95 -15.97
N ALA A 273 -11.36 14.29 -15.95
CA ALA A 273 -12.57 15.10 -15.84
C ALA A 273 -13.55 14.82 -17.00
N ARG A 274 -13.03 14.68 -18.23
CA ARG A 274 -13.82 14.34 -19.41
C ARG A 274 -14.42 12.94 -19.31
N SER A 275 -13.64 11.95 -18.86
CA SER A 275 -14.11 10.57 -18.66
C SER A 275 -15.26 10.54 -17.66
N LEU A 276 -15.07 11.15 -16.48
CA LEU A 276 -16.09 11.23 -15.43
C LEU A 276 -17.36 11.97 -15.90
N LYS A 277 -17.21 13.05 -16.68
CA LYS A 277 -18.35 13.78 -17.26
C LYS A 277 -19.13 12.92 -18.22
N SER A 278 -18.44 12.19 -19.10
CA SER A 278 -19.05 11.25 -20.04
C SER A 278 -19.79 10.13 -19.29
N TYR A 279 -19.12 9.51 -18.31
CA TYR A 279 -19.70 8.48 -17.46
C TYR A 279 -20.96 8.96 -16.73
N SER A 280 -20.93 10.17 -16.15
CA SER A 280 -22.09 10.70 -15.42
C SER A 280 -23.36 10.80 -16.27
N LYS A 281 -23.23 11.02 -17.59
CA LYS A 281 -24.37 11.11 -18.52
C LYS A 281 -24.93 9.74 -18.89
N LYS A 282 -24.09 8.69 -18.98
CA LYS A 282 -24.51 7.33 -19.32
C LYS A 282 -24.90 6.48 -18.10
N CYS A 283 -24.39 6.81 -16.92
CA CYS A 283 -24.59 6.04 -15.70
C CYS A 283 -26.05 6.07 -15.25
N ARG A 284 -26.64 4.88 -15.06
CA ARG A 284 -28.03 4.70 -14.65
C ARG A 284 -28.24 4.77 -13.13
N VAL A 285 -27.15 4.75 -12.36
CA VAL A 285 -27.19 4.82 -10.89
C VAL A 285 -27.01 6.26 -10.45
N SER A 286 -28.08 6.86 -9.92
CA SER A 286 -28.14 8.28 -9.55
C SER A 286 -27.00 8.71 -8.62
N GLN A 287 -26.67 7.89 -7.61
CA GLN A 287 -25.57 8.15 -6.68
C GLN A 287 -24.22 8.26 -7.39
N TRP A 288 -23.89 7.30 -8.26
CA TRP A 288 -22.61 7.28 -8.97
C TRP A 288 -22.52 8.38 -10.02
N SER A 289 -23.61 8.62 -10.76
CA SER A 289 -23.73 9.71 -11.72
C SER A 289 -23.51 11.07 -11.04
N SER A 290 -24.17 11.32 -9.91
CA SER A 290 -24.04 12.56 -9.16
C SER A 290 -22.63 12.75 -8.60
N ALA A 291 -22.03 11.71 -8.01
CA ALA A 291 -20.68 11.78 -7.45
C ALA A 291 -19.61 12.04 -8.52
N THR A 292 -19.67 11.33 -9.65
CA THR A 292 -18.72 11.52 -10.76
C THR A 292 -18.90 12.87 -11.46
N LYS A 293 -20.14 13.36 -11.61
CA LYS A 293 -20.42 14.71 -12.10
C LYS A 293 -19.83 15.78 -11.18
N ALA A 294 -20.02 15.65 -9.87
CA ALA A 294 -19.49 16.58 -8.89
C ALA A 294 -17.95 16.61 -8.91
N LEU A 295 -17.30 15.44 -8.96
CA LEU A 295 -15.85 15.36 -9.06
C LEU A 295 -15.33 15.97 -10.37
N SER A 296 -15.98 15.69 -11.50
CA SER A 296 -15.64 16.28 -12.80
C SER A 296 -15.72 17.82 -12.77
N GLN A 297 -16.80 18.39 -12.22
CA GLN A 297 -16.95 19.85 -12.09
C GLN A 297 -15.88 20.47 -11.17
N LYS A 298 -15.51 19.77 -10.08
CA LYS A 298 -14.43 20.22 -9.21
C LYS A 298 -13.09 20.25 -9.96
N LEU A 299 -12.82 19.21 -10.74
CA LEU A 299 -11.62 19.13 -11.58
C LEU A 299 -11.57 20.25 -12.61
N GLU A 300 -12.66 20.50 -13.34
CA GLU A 300 -12.74 21.59 -14.34
C GLU A 300 -12.39 22.95 -13.70
N LYS A 301 -12.94 23.25 -12.52
CA LYS A 301 -12.60 24.49 -11.79
C LYS A 301 -11.14 24.56 -11.38
N GLN A 302 -10.56 23.46 -10.89
CA GLN A 302 -9.16 23.43 -10.49
C GLN A 302 -8.23 23.57 -11.69
N ILE A 303 -8.56 22.94 -12.82
CA ILE A 303 -7.84 23.07 -14.09
C ILE A 303 -7.80 24.54 -14.51
N GLU A 304 -8.95 25.22 -14.55
CA GLU A 304 -9.03 26.65 -14.88
C GLU A 304 -8.19 27.52 -13.92
N SER A 305 -8.22 27.23 -12.62
CA SER A 305 -7.43 27.94 -11.62
C SER A 305 -5.92 27.81 -11.90
N ILE A 306 -5.44 26.59 -12.15
CA ILE A 306 -4.02 26.35 -12.43
C ILE A 306 -3.60 26.96 -13.78
N VAL A 307 -4.45 26.89 -14.81
CA VAL A 307 -4.18 27.54 -16.11
C VAL A 307 -4.01 29.05 -15.95
N ARG A 308 -4.89 29.72 -15.19
CA ARG A 308 -4.75 31.16 -14.92
C ARG A 308 -3.46 31.50 -14.17
N ILE A 309 -3.05 30.65 -13.22
CA ILE A 309 -1.77 30.81 -12.53
C ILE A 309 -0.63 30.69 -13.53
N ARG A 310 -0.65 29.69 -14.41
CA ARG A 310 0.39 29.50 -15.44
C ARG A 310 0.49 30.67 -16.42
N GLU A 311 -0.63 31.25 -16.83
CA GLU A 311 -0.65 32.43 -17.71
C GLU A 311 0.03 33.65 -17.07
N GLY A 312 0.02 33.75 -15.74
CA GLY A 312 0.73 34.78 -14.99
C GLY A 312 2.23 34.50 -14.80
N ILE A 313 2.71 33.29 -15.10
CA ILE A 313 4.12 32.94 -15.00
C ILE A 313 4.85 33.44 -16.25
N SER A 314 5.77 34.37 -16.05
CA SER A 314 6.67 34.87 -17.09
C SER A 314 7.96 34.05 -17.12
N GLY A 315 8.42 33.66 -18.31
CA GLY A 315 9.73 33.00 -18.50
C GLY A 315 9.64 31.53 -18.95
N ALA A 316 10.75 31.00 -19.46
CA ALA A 316 10.85 29.60 -19.83
C ALA A 316 10.97 28.71 -18.57
N PRO A 317 10.66 27.40 -18.63
CA PRO A 317 10.79 26.50 -17.47
C PRO A 317 12.17 26.49 -16.80
N LYS A 318 13.23 26.88 -17.53
CA LYS A 318 14.59 27.05 -16.99
C LYS A 318 14.75 28.30 -16.11
N ASP A 319 13.97 29.35 -16.38
CA ASP A 319 14.06 30.63 -15.66
C ASP A 319 13.44 30.52 -14.25
N LEU A 320 12.57 29.52 -14.02
CA LEU A 320 11.95 29.20 -12.73
C LEU A 320 12.92 28.61 -11.68
N GLN A 321 14.17 28.27 -12.06
CA GLN A 321 15.22 27.92 -11.09
C GLN A 321 15.91 29.16 -10.50
N ASN A 322 15.68 30.34 -11.08
CA ASN A 322 16.23 31.59 -10.61
C ASN A 322 15.26 32.18 -9.57
N PRO A 323 15.64 32.31 -8.29
CA PRO A 323 14.74 32.76 -7.21
C PRO A 323 14.24 34.22 -7.38
N ASN A 324 14.68 34.91 -8.42
CA ASN A 324 14.29 36.28 -8.77
C ASN A 324 13.19 36.37 -9.84
N VAL A 325 12.72 35.25 -10.41
CA VAL A 325 11.59 35.23 -11.34
C VAL A 325 10.33 34.96 -10.52
N LYS A 326 9.44 35.97 -10.46
CA LYS A 326 8.19 35.93 -9.70
C LYS A 326 7.13 35.08 -10.37
#